data_AF-A0A3B8VLP4-F1
#
_entry.id   AF-A0A3B8VLP4-F1
#
_cell.length_a   1.000
_cell.length_b   1.000
_cell.length_c   1.000
_cell.angle_alpha   90.00
_cell.angle_beta   90.00
_cell.angle_gamma   90.00
#
_symmetry.space_group_name_H-M   'P 1'
#
loop_
_entity.id
_entity.type
_entity.pdbx_description
1 polymer ?
#
loop_
_entity_poly.entity_id
_entity_poly.type
_entity_poly.pdbx_seq_one_letter_code
_entity_poly.pdbx_strand_id
1 'polypeptide(L)'
;FGTLNVDRILLEYDTERAGGFEPLRFVPRDKTVVLGLISSKDPVTESQDDLLRRIDEASKYVPVERLALSPQCGFASTEAGNLLTEDEQWRKLELVVETARKVWG
;
A
#
# COMPACT_ATOMS: atom_id res chain seq x y z
N PHE A 1 -11.49 -10.95 -8.25
CA PHE A 1 -12.10 -9.73 -7.68
C PHE A 1 -13.64 -9.70 -7.80
N GLY A 2 -14.24 -10.01 -8.95
CA GLY A 2 -15.67 -9.79 -9.21
C GLY A 2 -16.70 -10.53 -8.33
N THR A 3 -16.33 -11.59 -7.63
CA THR A 3 -17.22 -12.36 -6.75
C THR A 3 -17.16 -11.95 -5.28
N LEU A 4 -16.22 -11.06 -4.91
CA LEU A 4 -16.03 -10.64 -3.52
C LEU A 4 -17.01 -9.51 -3.18
N ASN A 5 -17.90 -9.77 -2.23
CA ASN A 5 -18.83 -8.78 -1.70
C ASN A 5 -18.18 -7.91 -0.61
N VAL A 6 -17.21 -7.11 -1.01
CA VAL A 6 -16.47 -6.17 -0.13
C VAL A 6 -16.31 -4.82 -0.83
N ASP A 7 -16.21 -3.75 -0.04
CA ASP A 7 -16.00 -2.40 -0.57
C ASP A 7 -14.52 -2.12 -0.87
N ARG A 8 -13.61 -2.74 -0.10
CA ARG A 8 -12.17 -2.46 -0.14
C ARG A 8 -11.35 -3.74 -0.20
N ILE A 9 -10.25 -3.66 -0.93
CA ILE A 9 -9.28 -4.76 -1.06
C ILE A 9 -7.91 -4.22 -0.68
N LEU A 10 -7.31 -4.79 0.36
CA LEU A 10 -5.96 -4.44 0.81
C LEU A 10 -5.00 -5.46 0.16
N LEU A 11 -4.03 -4.96 -0.60
CA LEU A 11 -3.12 -5.79 -1.38
C LEU A 11 -1.67 -5.47 -1.04
N GLU A 12 -0.89 -6.49 -0.73
CA GLU A 12 0.54 -6.38 -0.44
C GLU A 12 1.33 -6.20 -1.75
N TYR A 13 2.10 -5.12 -1.82
CA TYR A 13 2.89 -4.75 -3.00
C TYR A 13 4.28 -4.21 -2.62
N ASP A 14 4.72 -4.30 -1.38
CA ASP A 14 5.98 -3.72 -0.89
C ASP A 14 7.25 -4.30 -1.55
N THR A 15 7.19 -5.51 -2.12
CA THR A 15 8.34 -6.18 -2.76
C THR A 15 8.11 -6.51 -4.24
N GLU A 16 9.20 -6.70 -5.00
CA GLU A 16 9.15 -7.13 -6.41
C GLU A 16 8.43 -8.48 -6.59
N ARG A 17 8.46 -9.34 -5.57
CA ARG A 17 7.77 -10.64 -5.57
C ARG A 17 6.25 -10.51 -5.72
N ALA A 18 5.66 -9.38 -5.32
CA ALA A 18 4.24 -9.11 -5.50
C ALA A 18 3.83 -8.95 -6.98
N GLY A 19 4.81 -8.78 -7.88
CA GLY A 19 4.57 -8.49 -9.29
C GLY A 19 4.10 -7.05 -9.53
N GLY A 20 3.63 -6.79 -10.75
CA GLY A 20 3.14 -5.48 -11.17
C GLY A 20 1.65 -5.27 -10.90
N PHE A 21 1.15 -4.10 -11.30
CA PHE A 21 -0.23 -3.67 -11.09
C PHE A 21 -1.20 -4.11 -12.20
N GLU A 22 -0.73 -4.83 -13.22
CA GLU A 22 -1.56 -5.33 -14.33
C GLU A 22 -2.83 -6.07 -13.87
N PRO A 23 -2.81 -6.89 -12.79
CA PRO A 23 -4.01 -7.57 -12.32
C PRO A 23 -5.11 -6.61 -11.83
N LEU A 24 -4.78 -5.37 -11.46
CA LEU A 24 -5.76 -4.38 -11.00
C LEU A 24 -6.80 -4.03 -12.08
N ARG A 25 -6.50 -4.30 -13.37
CA ARG A 25 -7.47 -4.16 -14.48
C ARG A 25 -8.74 -5.00 -14.29
N PHE A 26 -8.69 -6.02 -13.44
CA PHE A 26 -9.83 -6.89 -13.14
C PHE A 26 -10.63 -6.44 -11.91
N VAL A 27 -10.26 -5.33 -11.26
CA VAL A 27 -10.98 -4.81 -10.09
C VAL A 27 -12.29 -4.14 -10.53
N PRO A 28 -13.45 -4.57 -9.99
CA PRO A 28 -14.74 -3.95 -10.27
C PRO A 28 -14.78 -2.45 -9.95
N ARG A 29 -15.60 -1.69 -10.68
CA ARG A 29 -15.60 -0.22 -10.61
C ARG A 29 -16.12 0.35 -9.29
N ASP A 30 -16.85 -0.44 -8.53
CA ASP A 30 -17.43 -0.14 -7.22
C ASP A 30 -16.45 -0.31 -6.05
N LYS A 31 -15.21 -0.77 -6.30
CA LYS A 31 -14.27 -1.15 -5.23
C LYS A 31 -13.09 -0.19 -5.12
N THR A 32 -12.65 0.06 -3.89
CA THR A 32 -11.40 0.76 -3.58
C THR A 32 -10.27 -0.25 -3.41
N VAL A 33 -9.09 0.07 -3.96
CA VAL A 33 -7.86 -0.71 -3.75
C VAL A 33 -6.96 0.04 -2.78
N VAL A 34 -6.55 -0.62 -1.72
CA VAL A 34 -5.54 -0.10 -0.79
C VAL A 34 -4.21 -0.76 -1.15
N LEU A 35 -3.26 0.06 -1.59
CA LEU A 35 -1.93 -0.34 -1.98
C LEU A 35 -1.04 -0.44 -0.75
N GLY A 36 -0.68 -1.65 -0.36
CA GLY A 36 0.27 -1.94 0.69
C GLY A 36 1.70 -1.78 0.20
N LEU A 37 2.18 -0.53 0.10
CA LEU A 37 3.49 -0.21 -0.52
C LEU A 37 4.62 -0.04 0.50
N ILE A 38 4.28 0.12 1.77
CA ILE A 38 5.24 0.36 2.87
C ILE A 38 5.44 -0.95 3.63
N SER A 39 6.66 -1.46 3.74
CA SER A 39 6.95 -2.68 4.47
C SER A 39 6.71 -2.50 5.96
N SER A 40 5.95 -3.40 6.58
CA SER A 40 5.78 -3.48 8.04
C SER A 40 6.80 -4.39 8.73
N LYS A 41 7.80 -4.88 7.99
CA LYS A 41 8.75 -5.92 8.41
C LYS A 41 10.22 -5.47 8.32
N ASP A 42 10.50 -4.48 7.47
CA ASP A 42 11.83 -3.92 7.24
C ASP A 42 11.96 -2.55 7.95
N PRO A 43 13.00 -2.31 8.77
CA PRO A 43 13.24 -1.01 9.39
C PRO A 43 13.61 0.09 8.38
N VAL A 44 14.05 -0.26 7.17
CA VAL A 44 14.35 0.72 6.12
C VAL A 44 13.07 1.44 5.71
N THR A 45 13.11 2.77 5.78
CA THR A 45 12.02 3.64 5.34
C THR A 45 12.02 3.77 3.83
N GLU A 46 10.86 3.62 3.22
CA GLU A 46 10.63 3.77 1.79
C GLU A 46 10.79 5.24 1.35
N SER A 47 11.27 5.44 0.12
CA SER A 47 11.29 6.78 -0.48
C SER A 47 9.88 7.24 -0.85
N GLN A 48 9.51 8.45 -0.44
CA GLN A 48 8.22 9.02 -0.84
C GLN A 48 8.10 9.20 -2.36
N ASP A 49 9.20 9.51 -3.06
CA ASP A 49 9.19 9.63 -4.52
C ASP A 49 8.90 8.28 -5.20
N ASP A 50 9.39 7.18 -4.61
CA ASP A 50 9.09 5.84 -5.08
C ASP A 50 7.62 5.50 -4.83
N LEU A 51 7.08 5.85 -3.65
CA LEU A 51 5.65 5.65 -3.36
C LEU A 51 4.76 6.40 -4.36
N LEU A 52 5.08 7.67 -4.65
CA LEU A 52 4.32 8.47 -5.62
C LEU A 52 4.37 7.87 -7.02
N ARG A 53 5.55 7.44 -7.48
CA ARG A 53 5.71 6.75 -8.78
C ARG A 53 4.87 5.48 -8.85
N ARG A 54 4.86 4.68 -7.79
CA ARG A 54 4.10 3.43 -7.75
C ARG A 54 2.59 3.65 -7.69
N ILE A 55 2.13 4.71 -7.01
CA ILE A 55 0.73 5.12 -7.03
C ILE A 55 0.32 5.56 -8.45
N ASP A 56 1.17 6.33 -9.15
CA ASP A 56 0.95 6.69 -10.57
C ASP A 56 0.85 5.44 -11.47
N GLU A 57 1.75 4.48 -11.30
CA GLU A 57 1.71 3.21 -12.04
C GLU A 57 0.40 2.43 -11.81
N ALA A 58 -0.04 2.32 -10.55
CA ALA A 58 -1.31 1.68 -10.22
C ALA A 58 -2.52 2.45 -10.80
N SER A 59 -2.41 3.79 -10.87
CA SER A 59 -3.47 4.66 -11.39
C SER A 59 -3.80 4.43 -12.86
N LYS A 60 -2.87 3.80 -13.62
CA LYS A 60 -3.09 3.36 -15.00
C LYS A 60 -4.16 2.27 -15.12
N TYR A 61 -4.47 1.58 -14.02
CA TYR A 61 -5.43 0.46 -13.99
C TYR A 61 -6.69 0.76 -13.16
N VAL A 62 -6.56 1.53 -12.09
CA VAL A 62 -7.66 1.92 -11.20
C VAL A 62 -7.58 3.43 -10.97
N PRO A 63 -8.66 4.21 -11.17
CA PRO A 63 -8.63 5.65 -10.97
C PRO A 63 -8.11 6.04 -9.58
N VAL A 64 -7.34 7.12 -9.50
CA VAL A 64 -6.64 7.52 -8.26
C VAL A 64 -7.60 7.78 -7.10
N GLU A 65 -8.81 8.28 -7.37
CA GLU A 65 -9.88 8.49 -6.39
C GLU A 65 -10.41 7.18 -5.75
N ARG A 66 -10.06 6.03 -6.34
CA ARG A 66 -10.36 4.69 -5.83
C ARG A 66 -9.12 3.95 -5.33
N LEU A 67 -7.99 4.65 -5.22
CA LEU A 67 -6.78 4.14 -4.61
C LEU A 67 -6.61 4.71 -3.19
N ALA A 68 -5.91 3.98 -2.34
CA ALA A 68 -5.45 4.41 -1.04
C ALA A 68 -4.08 3.79 -0.73
N LEU A 69 -3.37 4.33 0.25
CA LEU A 69 -2.05 3.85 0.68
C LEU A 69 -2.14 3.24 2.09
N SER A 70 -1.42 2.14 2.30
CA SER A 70 -1.19 1.56 3.64
C SER A 70 0.18 0.91 3.73
N PRO A 71 0.61 0.50 4.94
CA PRO A 71 1.59 -0.56 5.08
C PRO A 71 1.10 -1.86 4.40
N GLN A 72 2.02 -2.76 4.03
CA GLN A 72 1.67 -4.06 3.46
C GLN A 72 0.78 -4.87 4.41
N CYS A 73 1.09 -4.83 5.71
CA CYS A 73 0.44 -5.63 6.73
C CYS A 73 0.49 -4.87 8.08
N GLY A 74 -0.07 -5.47 9.13
CA GLY A 74 0.12 -4.97 10.49
C GLY A 74 1.59 -5.05 10.95
N PHE A 75 1.94 -4.23 11.94
CA PHE A 75 3.26 -4.25 12.59
C PHE A 75 3.42 -5.37 13.63
N ALA A 76 2.33 -6.06 13.99
CA ALA A 76 2.34 -7.19 14.93
C ALA A 76 2.58 -8.56 14.25
N SER A 77 2.84 -8.58 12.94
CA SER A 77 2.64 -9.76 12.10
C SER A 77 3.91 -10.59 11.84
N THR A 78 4.53 -11.20 12.86
CA THR A 78 5.48 -12.32 12.69
C THR A 78 5.67 -13.14 13.99
N GLU A 79 5.81 -14.47 13.89
CA GLU A 79 6.24 -15.33 15.02
C GLU A 79 7.66 -15.01 15.50
N ALA A 80 8.52 -14.51 14.61
CA ALA A 80 9.90 -14.13 14.90
C ALA A 80 10.05 -12.71 15.49
N GLY A 81 8.95 -11.94 15.55
CA GLY A 81 8.97 -10.51 15.82
C GLY A 81 9.43 -9.71 14.60
N ASN A 82 8.79 -8.56 14.36
CA ASN A 82 9.29 -7.61 13.38
C ASN A 82 10.47 -6.87 14.01
N LEU A 83 11.58 -6.74 13.27
CA LEU A 83 12.76 -5.99 13.70
C LEU A 83 12.51 -4.46 13.56
N LEU A 84 11.38 -3.99 14.07
CA LEU A 84 11.01 -2.57 14.08
C LEU A 84 10.77 -2.10 15.51
N THR A 85 11.49 -1.06 15.88
CA THR A 85 11.19 -0.25 17.06
C THR A 85 9.86 0.48 16.89
N GLU A 86 9.26 0.90 18.00
CA GLU A 86 8.03 1.71 17.99
C GLU A 86 8.21 3.00 17.18
N ASP A 87 9.37 3.66 17.32
CA ASP A 87 9.71 4.88 16.56
C ASP A 87 9.72 4.62 15.03
N GLU A 88 10.24 3.47 14.59
CA GLU A 88 10.22 3.09 13.18
C GLU A 88 8.80 2.81 12.68
N GLN A 89 7.94 2.21 13.50
CA GLN A 89 6.53 2.02 13.17
C GLN A 89 5.82 3.37 13.00
N TRP A 90 6.05 4.31 13.91
CA TRP A 90 5.49 5.66 13.81
C TRP A 90 5.97 6.43 12.59
N ARG A 91 7.27 6.40 12.29
CA ARG A 91 7.82 7.01 11.06
C ARG A 91 7.18 6.45 9.79
N LYS A 92 6.88 5.15 9.75
CA LYS A 92 6.17 4.53 8.62
C LYS A 92 4.72 5.01 8.52
N LEU A 93 4.03 5.19 9.65
CA LEU A 93 2.68 5.76 9.67
C LEU A 93 2.67 7.24 9.26
N GLU A 94 3.64 8.02 9.69
CA GLU A 94 3.85 9.40 9.24
C GLU A 94 4.06 9.46 7.73
N LEU A 95 4.92 8.60 7.18
CA LEU A 95 5.14 8.49 5.74
C LEU A 95 3.84 8.17 4.97
N VAL A 96 2.98 7.27 5.49
CA VAL A 96 1.65 7.00 4.90
C VAL A 96 0.84 8.29 4.82
N VAL A 97 0.72 9.02 5.94
CA VAL A 97 -0.10 10.22 6.04
C VAL A 97 0.43 11.34 5.14
N GLU A 98 1.74 11.60 5.17
CA GLU A 98 2.37 12.64 4.35
C GLU A 98 2.21 12.36 2.85
N THR A 99 2.41 11.10 2.46
CA THR A 99 2.25 10.69 1.06
C THR A 99 0.79 10.78 0.63
N ALA A 100 -0.14 10.35 1.49
CA ALA A 100 -1.56 10.45 1.20
C ALA A 100 -2.02 11.90 1.03
N ARG A 101 -1.52 12.84 1.85
CA ARG A 101 -1.80 14.28 1.68
C ARG A 101 -1.29 14.83 0.36
N LYS A 102 -0.14 14.36 -0.15
CA LYS A 102 0.38 14.80 -1.46
C LYS A 102 -0.47 14.30 -2.63
N VAL A 103 -1.11 13.13 -2.50
CA VAL A 103 -1.89 12.52 -3.59
C VAL A 103 -3.36 12.92 -3.57
N TRP A 104 -3.98 13.00 -2.38
CA TRP A 104 -5.43 13.17 -2.20
C TRP A 104 -5.84 14.40 -1.37
N GLY A 105 -4.89 15.20 -0.88
CA GLY A 105 -5.12 16.37 -0.02
C GLY A 105 -5.17 17.70 -0.74
#